data_AF-A0A946CSH6-F1
#
_entry.id   AF-A0A946CSH6-F1
#
_cell.length_a   1.000
_cell.length_b   1.000
_cell.length_c   1.000
_cell.angle_alpha   90.00
_cell.angle_beta   90.00
_cell.angle_gamma   90.00
#
_symmetry.space_group_name_H-M   'P 1'
#
loop_
_entity.id
_entity.type
_entity.pdbx_description
1 polymer ?
#
loop_
_entity_poly.entity_id
_entity_poly.type
_entity_poly.pdbx_seq_one_letter_code
_entity_poly.pdbx_strand_id
1 'polypeptide(L)' 'PQIFIDDKSIGGCDDLFELDMDDELDPLLGIE' A
#
# COMPACT_ATOMS: atom_id res chain seq x y z
N PRO A 1 9.54 -6.40 5.98
CA PRO A 1 10.24 -5.09 6.08
C PRO A 1 9.17 -4.00 6.21
N GLN A 2 9.46 -2.87 6.85
CA GLN A 2 8.49 -1.78 6.93
C GLN A 2 8.39 -1.06 5.58
N ILE A 3 7.18 -0.98 5.04
CA ILE A 3 6.85 -0.33 3.77
C ILE A 3 6.31 1.07 4.05
N PHE A 4 6.72 2.02 3.22
CA PHE A 4 6.26 3.40 3.23
C PHE A 4 5.85 3.82 1.81
N ILE A 5 4.74 4.55 1.70
CA ILE A 5 4.29 5.23 0.47
C ILE A 5 4.07 6.69 0.85
N ASP A 6 4.73 7.64 0.16
CA ASP A 6 4.65 9.08 0.44
C ASP A 6 4.78 9.43 1.94
N ASP A 7 5.84 8.93 2.58
CA ASP A 7 6.12 9.07 4.02
C ASP A 7 5.07 8.45 4.97
N LYS A 8 4.01 7.82 4.46
CA LYS A 8 3.02 7.07 5.24
C LYS A 8 3.51 5.65 5.46
N SER A 9 3.57 5.23 6.73
CA SER A 9 3.80 3.84 7.12
C SER A 9 2.60 2.97 6.72
N ILE A 10 2.83 1.99 5.85
CA ILE A 10 1.77 1.09 5.34
C ILE A 10 1.71 -0.20 6.16
N GLY A 11 2.87 -0.79 6.45
CA GLY A 11 2.94 -2.07 7.15
C GLY A 11 4.05 -2.95 6.60
N GLY A 12 3.91 -4.26 6.76
CA GLY A 12 4.73 -5.27 6.11
C GLY A 12 4.31 -5.54 4.67
N CYS A 13 4.84 -6.63 4.12
CA CYS A 13 4.43 -7.11 2.80
C CYS A 13 2.98 -7.59 2.79
N ASP A 14 2.52 -8.24 3.87
CA ASP A 14 1.16 -8.76 3.96
C ASP A 14 0.14 -7.62 3.93
N ASP A 15 0.37 -6.52 4.66
CA ASP A 15 -0.49 -5.33 4.63
C ASP A 15 -0.53 -4.67 3.24
N LEU A 16 0.58 -4.69 2.49
CA LEU A 16 0.60 -4.19 1.11
C LEU A 16 -0.27 -5.06 0.19
N PHE A 17 -0.23 -6.39 0.36
CA PHE A 17 -1.06 -7.31 -0.42
C PHE A 17 -2.54 -7.20 -0.05
N GLU A 18 -2.88 -6.97 1.22
CA GLU A 18 -4.27 -6.70 1.63
C GLU A 18 -4.81 -5.45 0.93
N LEU A 19 -4.04 -4.35 0.88
CA LEU A 19 -4.43 -3.14 0.15
C LEU A 19 -4.62 -3.35 -1.35
N ASP A 20 -3.79 -4.19 -1.97
CA ASP A 20 -3.94 -4.57 -3.39
C ASP A 20 -5.22 -5.39 -3.61
N MET A 21 -5.52 -6.33 -2.71
CA MET A 21 -6.73 -7.16 -2.78
C MET A 21 -8.03 -6.38 -2.57
N ASP A 22 -7.99 -5.29 -1.80
CA ASP A 22 -9.11 -4.41 -1.53
C ASP A 22 -9.24 -3.25 -2.54
N ASP A 23 -8.45 -3.25 -3.62
CA ASP A 23 -8.36 -2.17 -4.63
C ASP A 23 -8.00 -0.79 -4.01
N GLU A 24 -7.35 -0.77 -2.85
CA GLU A 24 -6.95 0.45 -2.12
C GLU A 24 -5.52 0.90 -2.44
N LEU A 25 -4.69 0.04 -3.04
CA LEU A 25 -3.29 0.34 -3.34
C LEU A 25 -3.12 1.33 -4.49
N ASP A 26 -3.88 1.19 -5.57
CA ASP A 26 -3.77 2.01 -6.78
C ASP A 26 -3.96 3.52 -6.51
N PRO A 27 -4.98 3.94 -5.74
CA PRO A 27 -5.12 5.34 -5.32
C PRO A 27 -3.94 5.88 -4.51
N LEU A 28 -3.26 5.03 -3.72
CA LEU A 28 -2.08 5.42 -2.93
C LEU A 28 -0.84 5.61 -3.80
N LEU A 29 -0.78 4.92 -4.94
CA LEU A 29 0.32 5.04 -5.91
C LEU A 29 0.05 6.11 -6.98
N GLY A 30 -1.14 6.71 -6.99
CA GLY A 30 -1.54 7.73 -7.96
C GLY A 30 -1.75 7.17 -9.38
N ILE A 31 -2.17 5.91 -9.47
CA ILE A 31 -2.51 5.22 -10.72
C ILE A 31 -4.04 5.04 -10.80
N GLU A 32 -4.61 5.34 -11.97
CA GLU A 32 -6.02 5.08 -12.36
C GLU A 32 -6.09 3.96 -13.40
#